data_AF-A0A0D2Q4R6-F1
#
_entry.id   AF-A0A0D2Q4R6-F1
#
_cell.length_a   1.000
_cell.length_b   1.000
_cell.length_c   1.000
_cell.angle_alpha   90.00
_cell.angle_beta   90.00
_cell.angle_gamma   90.00
#
_symmetry.space_group_name_H-M   'P 1'
#
loop_
_entity.id
_entity.type
_entity.pdbx_description
1 polymer ?
#
loop_
_entity_poly.entity_id
_entity_poly.type
_entity_poly.pdbx_seq_one_letter_code
_entity_poly.pdbx_strand_id
1 'polypeptide(L)'
;MDGSDQKRRRMKSDSDISRLSPSMRSHIEACLSLKDEQVAARVTSDAEKDEWFVVKVINFDEKTKEFEVLDEEPGDDEEGGVQKKYKLPASCIIPFPKRHDPSGTQEFPAGRNVLAVYPGTTALYKATVISTPRKRKSDEYLLEFDDDEEDGALPQRTVPFHKVVPLPDGHRQ
;
A
#
# COMPACT_ATOMS: atom_id res chain seq x y z
N MET A 1 -15.44 24.37 47.59
CA MET A 1 -16.42 23.27 47.53
C MET A 1 -17.24 23.53 46.28
N ASP A 2 -17.15 22.85 45.16
CA ASP A 2 -16.48 21.63 44.69
C ASP A 2 -16.60 21.72 43.15
N GLY A 3 -15.61 21.39 42.32
CA GLY A 3 -15.38 19.99 41.92
C GLY A 3 -15.78 19.73 40.45
N SER A 4 -14.81 19.99 39.56
CA SER A 4 -14.52 19.56 38.19
C SER A 4 -15.37 18.54 37.40
N ASP A 5 -15.54 18.89 36.12
CA ASP A 5 -15.35 18.19 34.83
C ASP A 5 -15.32 16.64 34.66
N GLN A 6 -15.66 16.26 33.42
CA GLN A 6 -15.31 15.04 32.65
C GLN A 6 -16.34 13.90 32.61
N LYS A 7 -17.25 14.01 31.64
CA LYS A 7 -18.12 12.93 31.18
C LYS A 7 -17.37 12.00 30.22
N ARG A 8 -16.73 10.99 30.83
CA ARG A 8 -16.41 9.63 30.32
C ARG A 8 -16.58 9.42 28.81
N ARG A 9 -15.46 9.39 28.07
CA ARG A 9 -15.34 8.52 26.89
C ARG A 9 -14.92 7.13 27.37
N ARG A 10 -15.89 6.22 27.31
CA ARG A 10 -15.81 4.81 27.68
C ARG A 10 -14.73 4.10 26.87
N MET A 11 -13.61 3.77 27.50
CA MET A 11 -12.67 2.79 26.98
C MET A 11 -13.38 1.43 26.93
N LYS A 12 -13.60 0.94 25.71
CA LYS A 12 -14.02 -0.40 25.31
C LYS A 12 -13.20 -0.62 24.04
N SER A 13 -12.24 -1.53 23.97
CA SER A 13 -12.48 -2.96 23.96
C SER A 13 -11.16 -3.73 24.11
N ASP A 14 -10.88 -4.26 25.30
CA ASP A 14 -9.82 -5.27 25.48
C ASP A 14 -10.43 -6.70 25.51
N SER A 15 -11.70 -6.79 25.91
CA SER A 15 -12.39 -8.06 26.18
C SER A 15 -12.82 -8.86 24.94
N ASP A 16 -12.98 -8.20 23.79
CA ASP A 16 -13.43 -8.84 22.54
C ASP A 16 -12.25 -9.45 21.76
N ILE A 17 -11.06 -8.84 21.82
CA ILE A 17 -9.85 -9.29 21.13
C ILE A 17 -9.32 -10.59 21.75
N SER A 18 -9.46 -10.74 23.07
CA SER A 18 -9.06 -11.93 23.84
C SER A 18 -9.77 -13.22 23.41
N ARG A 19 -10.95 -13.12 22.76
CA ARG A 19 -11.73 -14.28 22.29
C ARG A 19 -11.33 -14.74 20.89
N LEU A 20 -10.47 -14.00 20.20
CA LEU A 20 -10.01 -14.33 18.85
C LEU A 20 -8.92 -15.40 18.88
N SER A 21 -8.84 -16.19 17.80
CA SER A 21 -7.74 -17.13 17.62
C SER A 21 -6.41 -16.37 17.60
N PRO A 22 -5.30 -17.00 18.06
CA PRO A 22 -3.99 -16.35 18.05
C PRO A 22 -3.58 -15.84 16.66
N SER A 23 -3.95 -16.56 15.59
CA SER A 23 -3.72 -16.15 14.21
C SER A 23 -4.50 -14.89 13.83
N MET A 24 -5.77 -14.78 14.25
CA MET A 24 -6.57 -13.58 14.00
C MET A 24 -6.08 -12.38 14.80
N ARG A 25 -5.61 -12.59 16.03
CA ARG A 25 -4.98 -11.51 16.84
C ARG A 25 -3.73 -10.98 16.16
N SER A 26 -2.82 -11.87 15.77
CA SER A 26 -1.59 -11.49 15.09
C SER A 26 -1.87 -10.73 13.78
N HIS A 27 -2.89 -11.11 13.02
CA HIS A 27 -3.29 -10.39 11.81
C HIS A 27 -3.78 -8.97 12.11
N ILE A 28 -4.61 -8.80 13.16
CA ILE A 28 -5.10 -7.48 13.58
C ILE A 28 -3.95 -6.59 14.04
N GLU A 29 -3.01 -7.13 14.83
CA GLU A 29 -1.82 -6.41 15.27
C GLU A 29 -0.98 -5.95 14.08
N ALA A 30 -0.81 -6.80 13.05
CA ALA A 30 -0.11 -6.43 11.83
C ALA A 30 -0.83 -5.30 11.07
N CYS A 31 -2.16 -5.34 10.95
CA CYS A 31 -2.94 -4.25 10.35
C CYS A 31 -2.81 -2.94 11.13
N LEU A 32 -2.89 -2.99 12.47
CA LEU A 32 -2.72 -1.83 13.33
C LEU A 32 -1.32 -1.24 13.23
N SER A 33 -0.29 -2.07 13.02
CA SER A 33 1.09 -1.62 12.86
C SER A 33 1.34 -0.87 11.55
N LEU A 34 0.40 -0.87 10.61
CA LEU A 34 0.49 -0.10 9.37
C LEU A 34 0.07 1.36 9.56
N LYS A 35 -0.43 1.75 10.73
CA LYS A 35 -0.79 3.15 11.01
C LYS A 35 0.39 4.08 10.72
N ASP A 36 0.10 5.18 10.03
CA ASP A 36 1.06 6.18 9.57
C ASP A 36 2.07 5.71 8.50
N GLU A 37 2.00 4.44 8.07
CA GLU A 37 2.83 3.91 6.99
C GLU A 37 2.20 4.16 5.61
N GLN A 38 3.06 4.22 4.59
CA GLN A 38 2.63 4.18 3.20
C GLN A 38 2.36 2.73 2.77
N VAL A 39 1.28 2.54 2.03
CA VAL A 39 0.83 1.25 1.49
C VAL A 39 0.31 1.45 0.07
N ALA A 40 0.32 0.38 -0.73
CA ALA A 40 -0.41 0.37 -1.99
C ALA A 40 -1.87 0.09 -1.71
N ALA A 41 -2.77 0.94 -2.19
CA ALA A 41 -4.20 0.78 -2.03
C ALA A 41 -4.90 0.75 -3.37
N ARG A 42 -5.80 -0.22 -3.52
CA ARG A 42 -6.68 -0.29 -4.69
C ARG A 42 -7.87 0.63 -4.49
N VAL A 43 -7.94 1.66 -5.30
CA VAL A 43 -9.02 2.66 -5.28
C VAL A 43 -9.82 2.47 -6.56
N THR A 44 -10.77 1.54 -6.58
CA THR A 44 -11.62 1.32 -7.77
C THR A 44 -12.88 2.19 -7.67
N SER A 45 -13.14 3.05 -8.67
CA SER A 45 -14.52 3.54 -8.91
C SER A 45 -15.29 2.64 -9.87
N ASP A 46 -14.60 1.92 -10.75
CA ASP A 46 -15.19 1.15 -11.83
C ASP A 46 -14.66 -0.29 -11.82
N ALA A 47 -15.51 -1.27 -12.16
CA ALA A 47 -15.19 -2.71 -12.06
C ALA A 47 -14.27 -3.21 -13.19
N GLU A 48 -13.93 -2.34 -14.14
CA GLU A 48 -13.18 -2.67 -15.34
C GLU A 48 -11.67 -2.43 -15.21
N LYS A 49 -11.21 -1.58 -14.26
CA LYS A 49 -9.79 -1.26 -14.06
C LYS A 49 -9.40 -1.20 -12.59
N ASP A 50 -8.32 -1.92 -12.24
CA ASP A 50 -7.73 -1.89 -10.91
C ASP A 50 -6.67 -0.79 -10.83
N GLU A 51 -7.07 0.39 -10.33
CA GLU A 51 -6.14 1.50 -10.08
C GLU A 51 -5.54 1.40 -8.66
N TRP A 52 -4.22 1.46 -8.58
CA TRP A 52 -3.47 1.36 -7.34
C TRP A 52 -2.67 2.63 -7.07
N PHE A 53 -2.80 3.15 -5.84
CA PHE A 53 -2.12 4.37 -5.43
C PHE A 53 -1.31 4.14 -4.15
N VAL A 54 -0.24 4.92 -4.01
CA VAL A 54 0.51 5.06 -2.76
C VAL A 54 -0.33 5.94 -1.84
N VAL A 55 -0.83 5.36 -0.76
CA VAL A 55 -1.63 6.08 0.24
C VAL A 55 -1.00 5.92 1.60
N LYS A 56 -1.28 6.87 2.49
CA LYS A 56 -0.91 6.80 3.91
C LYS A 56 -2.06 6.24 4.73
N VAL A 57 -1.78 5.23 5.55
CA VAL A 57 -2.77 4.70 6.50
C VAL A 57 -2.96 5.69 7.63
N ILE A 58 -4.19 6.15 7.82
CA ILE A 58 -4.58 7.04 8.92
C ILE A 58 -5.01 6.22 10.14
N ASN A 59 -5.80 5.19 9.90
CA ASN A 59 -6.38 4.37 10.95
C ASN A 59 -6.84 3.00 10.41
N PHE A 60 -7.03 2.03 11.30
CA PHE A 60 -7.64 0.73 10.99
C PHE A 60 -8.80 0.48 11.96
N ASP A 61 -10.00 0.27 11.44
CA ASP A 61 -11.17 -0.07 12.25
C ASP A 61 -11.19 -1.58 12.49
N GLU A 62 -10.90 -1.98 13.73
CA GLU A 62 -10.84 -3.39 14.11
C GLU A 62 -12.21 -4.10 14.03
N LYS A 63 -13.34 -3.37 14.05
CA LYS A 63 -14.67 -3.96 14.01
C LYS A 63 -15.10 -4.24 12.59
N THR A 64 -14.87 -3.29 11.68
CA THR A 64 -15.23 -3.44 10.28
C THR A 64 -14.13 -4.09 9.44
N LYS A 65 -12.89 -4.17 9.97
CA LYS A 65 -11.69 -4.64 9.27
C LYS A 65 -11.35 -3.79 8.05
N GLU A 66 -11.60 -2.50 8.15
CA GLU A 66 -11.36 -1.51 7.10
C GLU A 66 -10.24 -0.55 7.49
N PHE A 67 -9.43 -0.18 6.51
CA PHE A 67 -8.42 0.86 6.62
C PHE A 67 -8.99 2.20 6.18
N GLU A 68 -8.75 3.23 6.99
CA GLU A 68 -8.90 4.62 6.60
C GLU A 68 -7.55 5.08 6.05
N VAL A 69 -7.51 5.42 4.76
CA VAL A 69 -6.28 5.83 4.07
C VAL A 69 -6.43 7.21 3.45
N LEU A 70 -5.31 7.89 3.29
CA LEU A 70 -5.20 9.22 2.70
C LEU A 70 -4.32 9.13 1.47
N ASP A 71 -4.86 9.57 0.33
CA ASP A 71 -4.08 9.78 -0.87
C ASP A 71 -3.32 11.11 -0.76
N GLU A 72 -2.00 11.02 -0.83
CA GLU A 72 -1.06 12.13 -0.68
C GLU A 72 -0.60 12.66 -2.05
N GLU A 73 -1.32 12.36 -3.14
CA GLU A 73 -1.03 12.97 -4.44
C GLU A 73 -0.91 14.49 -4.29
N PRO A 74 0.23 15.10 -4.70
CA PRO A 74 0.40 16.53 -4.63
C PRO A 74 -0.64 17.15 -5.55
N GLY A 75 -1.67 17.77 -4.97
CA GLY A 75 -2.70 18.42 -5.75
C GLY A 75 -2.07 19.47 -6.65
N ASP A 76 -2.35 19.38 -7.95
CA ASP A 76 -1.95 20.39 -8.92
C ASP A 76 -2.43 21.76 -8.43
N ASP A 77 -1.47 22.68 -8.36
CA ASP A 77 -1.47 23.92 -7.57
C ASP A 77 -2.44 24.98 -8.14
N GLU A 78 -3.74 24.70 -8.32
CA GLU A 78 -4.70 25.75 -8.73
C GLU A 78 -6.08 25.72 -8.05
N GLU A 79 -6.52 24.65 -7.39
CA GLU A 79 -7.82 24.70 -6.69
C GLU A 79 -7.90 23.73 -5.52
N GLY A 80 -7.20 24.07 -4.42
CA GLY A 80 -7.38 23.45 -3.11
C GLY A 80 -7.34 21.92 -3.12
N GLY A 81 -6.16 21.34 -3.41
CA GLY A 81 -5.92 19.90 -3.43
C GLY A 81 -6.54 19.17 -2.24
N VAL A 82 -7.75 18.64 -2.44
CA VAL A 82 -8.47 17.90 -1.42
C VAL A 82 -7.77 16.55 -1.32
N GLN A 83 -6.91 16.38 -0.30
CA GLN A 83 -6.36 15.08 0.04
C GLN A 83 -7.54 14.10 0.19
N LYS A 84 -7.64 13.13 -0.72
CA LYS A 84 -8.78 12.22 -0.77
C LYS A 84 -8.61 11.16 0.31
N LYS A 85 -9.66 10.96 1.11
CA LYS A 85 -9.71 9.91 2.13
C LYS A 85 -10.58 8.77 1.64
N TYR A 86 -10.09 7.55 1.77
CA TYR A 86 -10.81 6.33 1.39
C TYR A 86 -10.96 5.40 2.59
N LYS A 87 -12.07 4.64 2.58
CA LYS A 87 -12.27 3.49 3.47
C LYS A 87 -12.23 2.24 2.63
N LEU A 88 -11.24 1.40 2.86
CA LEU A 88 -10.97 0.23 2.04
C LEU A 88 -10.83 -1.02 2.92
N PRO A 89 -11.34 -2.19 2.49
CA PRO A 89 -11.10 -3.43 3.19
C PRO A 89 -9.61 -3.80 3.13
N ALA A 90 -9.15 -4.61 4.09
CA ALA A 90 -7.77 -5.11 4.12
C ALA A 90 -7.34 -5.82 2.81
N SER A 91 -8.28 -6.40 2.05
CA SER A 91 -8.01 -7.03 0.74
C SER A 91 -7.59 -6.05 -0.36
N CYS A 92 -7.87 -4.75 -0.19
CA CYS A 92 -7.46 -3.70 -1.13
C CYS A 92 -6.17 -3.01 -0.68
N ILE A 93 -5.52 -3.46 0.40
CA ILE A 93 -4.32 -2.86 0.95
C ILE A 93 -3.16 -3.86 0.84
N ILE A 94 -2.05 -3.42 0.24
CA ILE A 94 -0.81 -4.17 0.16
C ILE A 94 0.28 -3.35 0.85
N PRO A 95 0.85 -3.84 1.97
CA PRO A 95 1.93 -3.13 2.64
C PRO A 95 3.20 -3.16 1.79
N PHE A 96 3.90 -2.03 1.73
CA PHE A 96 5.21 -1.99 1.09
C PHE A 96 6.26 -2.74 1.92
N PRO A 97 7.29 -3.30 1.27
CA PRO A 97 8.45 -3.82 1.97
C PRO A 97 9.14 -2.75 2.82
N LYS A 98 9.65 -3.14 4.00
CA LYS A 98 10.32 -2.22 4.91
C LYS A 98 11.70 -1.86 4.36
N ARG A 99 11.97 -0.56 4.19
CA ARG A 99 13.24 -0.04 3.65
C ARG A 99 14.48 -0.52 4.42
N HIS A 100 14.35 -0.75 5.72
CA HIS A 100 15.46 -1.14 6.60
C HIS A 100 15.66 -2.65 6.68
N ASP A 101 14.81 -3.47 6.05
CA ASP A 101 14.92 -4.93 6.03
C ASP A 101 14.81 -5.50 4.60
N PRO A 102 15.84 -5.25 3.76
CA PRO A 102 15.88 -5.84 2.41
C PRO A 102 16.01 -7.37 2.46
N SER A 103 16.55 -7.95 3.53
CA SER A 103 16.75 -9.39 3.72
C SER A 103 15.44 -10.17 3.94
N GLY A 104 14.49 -9.61 4.68
CA GLY A 104 13.17 -10.23 4.92
C GLY A 104 12.15 -9.98 3.81
N THR A 105 12.50 -9.16 2.82
CA THR A 105 11.60 -8.81 1.72
C THR A 105 11.54 -9.91 0.67
N GLN A 106 10.32 -10.19 0.18
CA GLN A 106 10.11 -11.08 -0.96
C GLN A 106 10.83 -10.53 -2.21
N GLU A 107 11.78 -11.28 -2.75
CA GLU A 107 12.42 -10.95 -4.03
C GLU A 107 11.61 -11.54 -5.19
N PHE A 108 11.37 -10.73 -6.23
CA PHE A 108 10.68 -11.18 -7.44
C PHE A 108 11.70 -11.56 -8.52
N PRO A 109 11.64 -12.78 -9.09
CA PRO A 109 12.57 -13.18 -10.14
C PRO A 109 12.28 -12.45 -11.45
N ALA A 110 13.28 -12.42 -12.35
CA ALA A 110 13.10 -11.90 -13.70
C ALA A 110 12.00 -12.66 -14.47
N GLY A 111 11.21 -11.94 -15.28
CA GLY A 111 10.02 -12.41 -15.97
C GLY A 111 8.75 -12.43 -15.11
N ARG A 112 8.82 -12.09 -13.82
CA ARG A 112 7.63 -12.02 -12.95
C ARG A 112 6.91 -10.68 -13.13
N ASN A 113 5.57 -10.75 -13.15
CA ASN A 113 4.73 -9.55 -13.10
C ASN A 113 4.55 -9.07 -11.65
N VAL A 114 4.67 -7.77 -11.46
CA VAL A 114 4.57 -7.06 -10.17
C VAL A 114 3.74 -5.79 -10.33
N LEU A 115 3.32 -5.20 -9.22
CA LEU A 115 2.91 -3.80 -9.19
C LEU A 115 4.07 -2.96 -8.68
N ALA A 116 4.35 -1.86 -9.36
CA ALA A 116 5.43 -0.96 -8.99
C ALA A 116 5.01 0.49 -9.14
N VAL A 117 5.51 1.34 -8.24
CA VAL A 117 5.29 2.78 -8.32
C VAL A 117 6.04 3.33 -9.54
N TYR A 118 5.34 4.00 -10.45
CA TYR A 118 6.00 4.60 -11.60
C TYR A 118 6.88 5.79 -11.16
N PRO A 119 8.13 5.90 -11.65
CA PRO A 119 9.04 6.95 -11.21
C PRO A 119 8.44 8.35 -11.33
N GLY A 120 8.52 9.14 -10.25
CA GLY A 120 7.98 10.51 -10.21
C GLY A 120 6.48 10.62 -9.92
N THR A 121 5.77 9.50 -9.74
CA THR A 121 4.32 9.50 -9.46
C THR A 121 4.00 8.82 -8.12
N THR A 122 2.73 8.87 -7.73
CA THR A 122 2.12 8.13 -6.60
C THR A 122 1.27 6.95 -7.07
N ALA A 123 1.22 6.64 -8.36
CA ALA A 123 0.44 5.54 -8.90
C ALA A 123 1.31 4.27 -9.09
N LEU A 124 0.68 3.11 -8.94
CA LEU A 124 1.29 1.81 -9.20
C LEU A 124 0.70 1.19 -10.46
N TYR A 125 1.59 0.67 -11.29
CA TYR A 125 1.24 0.03 -12.55
C TYR A 125 1.84 -1.37 -12.61
N LYS A 126 1.20 -2.24 -13.39
CA LYS A 126 1.74 -3.54 -13.73
C LYS A 126 3.06 -3.37 -14.49
N ALA A 127 4.06 -4.12 -14.04
CA ALA A 127 5.37 -4.15 -14.67
C ALA A 127 5.95 -5.58 -14.68
N THR A 128 6.83 -5.83 -15.64
CA THR A 128 7.60 -7.06 -15.75
C THR A 128 8.99 -6.86 -15.19
N VAL A 129 9.43 -7.77 -14.30
CA VAL A 129 10.78 -7.72 -13.73
C VAL A 129 11.81 -8.13 -14.77
N ILE A 130 12.75 -7.25 -15.09
CA ILE A 130 13.86 -7.53 -16.00
C ILE A 130 15.12 -7.94 -15.25
N SER A 131 15.39 -7.27 -14.13
CA SER A 131 16.55 -7.57 -13.29
C SER A 131 16.27 -7.29 -11.83
N THR A 132 16.78 -8.17 -10.96
CA THR A 132 16.56 -8.09 -9.52
C THR A 132 17.65 -7.25 -8.83
N PRO A 133 17.35 -6.68 -7.64
CA PRO A 133 18.32 -5.96 -6.81
C PRO A 133 19.61 -6.77 -6.58
N ARG A 134 19.50 -8.06 -6.21
CA ARG A 134 20.66 -8.92 -5.99
C ARG A 134 21.55 -9.05 -7.23
N LYS A 135 20.95 -9.24 -8.41
CA LYS A 135 21.70 -9.38 -9.67
C LYS A 135 22.44 -8.10 -10.02
N ARG A 136 21.87 -6.94 -9.68
CA ARG A 136 22.47 -5.62 -9.92
C ARG A 136 23.41 -5.15 -8.81
N LYS A 137 23.49 -5.89 -7.69
CA LYS A 137 24.22 -5.46 -6.47
C LYS A 137 23.75 -4.08 -6.01
N SER A 138 22.46 -3.80 -6.14
CA SER A 138 21.79 -2.56 -5.76
C SER A 138 20.49 -2.89 -5.02
N ASP A 139 19.81 -1.85 -4.52
CA ASP A 139 18.52 -1.96 -3.82
C ASP A 139 17.32 -1.72 -4.75
N GLU A 140 17.50 -1.92 -6.07
CA GLU A 140 16.53 -1.50 -7.08
C GLU A 140 16.25 -2.59 -8.11
N TYR A 141 15.00 -2.70 -8.53
CA TYR A 141 14.55 -3.50 -9.68
C TYR A 141 14.66 -2.74 -10.99
N LEU A 142 14.99 -3.47 -12.06
CA LEU A 142 14.85 -2.97 -13.42
C LEU A 142 13.54 -3.54 -13.96
N LEU A 143 12.61 -2.67 -14.34
CA LEU A 143 11.24 -3.02 -14.68
C LEU A 143 10.88 -2.47 -16.06
N GLU A 144 10.06 -3.20 -16.78
CA GLU A 144 9.35 -2.73 -17.99
C GLU A 144 7.88 -2.58 -17.63
N PHE A 145 7.33 -1.36 -17.76
CA PHE A 145 5.93 -1.07 -17.44
C PHE A 145 5.06 -1.34 -18.66
N ASP A 146 3.95 -2.09 -18.49
CA ASP A 146 3.07 -2.46 -19.61
C ASP A 146 2.42 -1.25 -20.31
N ASP A 147 2.34 -0.09 -19.64
CA ASP A 147 1.68 1.14 -20.13
C ASP A 147 2.66 2.18 -20.72
N ASP A 148 3.98 1.96 -20.63
CA ASP A 148 5.03 2.95 -20.99
C ASP A 148 5.61 2.71 -22.40
N GLU A 149 4.84 2.13 -23.35
CA GLU A 149 5.35 1.82 -24.69
C GLU A 149 5.76 3.08 -25.47
N GLU A 150 7.04 3.16 -25.84
CA GLU A 150 7.63 4.23 -26.64
C GLU A 150 8.34 3.63 -27.86
N ASP A 151 8.03 4.13 -29.06
CA ASP A 151 8.61 3.68 -30.33
C ASP A 151 8.53 2.14 -30.55
N GLY A 152 7.47 1.51 -30.02
CA GLY A 152 7.25 0.05 -30.11
C GLY A 152 8.10 -0.78 -29.15
N ALA A 153 8.70 -0.17 -28.13
CA ALA A 153 9.44 -0.84 -27.08
C ALA A 153 9.00 -0.36 -25.68
N LEU A 154 9.09 -1.25 -24.69
CA LEU A 154 8.90 -0.86 -23.29
C LEU A 154 10.25 -0.41 -22.71
N PRO A 155 10.40 0.86 -22.29
CA PRO A 155 11.63 1.35 -21.69
C PRO A 155 11.84 0.74 -20.30
N GLN A 156 13.11 0.53 -19.96
CA GLN A 156 13.50 -0.05 -18.68
C GLN A 156 13.64 1.05 -17.62
N ARG A 157 12.83 0.96 -16.57
CA ARG A 157 12.82 1.90 -15.44
C ARG A 157 13.43 1.26 -14.21
N THR A 158 14.21 2.04 -13.47
CA THR A 158 14.77 1.60 -12.19
C THR A 158 13.85 2.01 -11.05
N VAL A 159 13.41 1.04 -10.24
CA VAL A 159 12.47 1.25 -9.13
C VAL A 159 13.03 0.62 -7.85
N PRO A 160 13.10 1.34 -6.70
CA PRO A 160 13.55 0.79 -5.42
C PRO A 160 12.72 -0.41 -4.97
N PHE A 161 13.35 -1.40 -4.32
CA PHE A 161 12.66 -2.63 -3.88
C PHE A 161 11.44 -2.35 -2.99
N HIS A 162 11.51 -1.33 -2.15
CA HIS A 162 10.45 -0.94 -1.23
C HIS A 162 9.29 -0.19 -1.90
N LYS A 163 9.31 -0.06 -3.24
CA LYS A 163 8.23 0.47 -4.08
C LYS A 163 7.67 -0.60 -5.04
N VAL A 164 8.04 -1.86 -4.86
CA VAL A 164 7.59 -3.01 -5.65
C VAL A 164 6.82 -3.96 -4.73
N VAL A 165 5.62 -4.35 -5.14
CA VAL A 165 4.70 -5.21 -4.39
C VAL A 165 4.18 -6.34 -5.27
N PRO A 166 3.70 -7.46 -4.69
CA PRO A 166 3.13 -8.54 -5.50
C PRO A 166 1.94 -8.04 -6.30
N LEU A 167 1.82 -8.50 -7.55
CA LEU A 167 0.61 -8.31 -8.36
C LEU A 167 -0.51 -9.20 -7.76
N PRO A 168 -1.66 -8.63 -7.36
CA PRO A 168 -2.78 -9.41 -6.83
C PRO A 168 -3.37 -10.36 -7.88
N ASP A 169 -3.83 -11.52 -7.41
CA ASP A 169 -4.53 -12.47 -8.26
C ASP A 169 -5.80 -11.83 -8.85
N GLY A 170 -5.94 -11.91 -10.18
CA GLY A 170 -7.08 -11.35 -10.89
C GLY A 170 -6.98 -9.84 -11.20
N HIS A 171 -5.82 -9.21 -11.01
CA HIS A 171 -5.57 -7.82 -11.40
C HIS A 171 -5.90 -7.58 -12.88
N ARG A 172 -6.75 -6.58 -13.14
CA ARG A 172 -7.20 -6.14 -14.46
C ARG A 172 -6.67 -4.73 -14.73
N GLN A 173 -5.83 -4.59 -15.75
CA GLN A 173 -5.30 -3.30 -16.22
C GLN A 173 -5.61 -3.12 -17.70
#